data_AF-A0A946ZYB3-F1
#
_entry.id   AF-A0A946ZYB3-F1
#
_cell.length_a   1.000
_cell.length_b   1.000
_cell.length_c   1.000
_cell.angle_alpha   90.00
_cell.angle_beta   90.00
_cell.angle_gamma   90.00
#
_symmetry.space_group_name_H-M   'P 1'
#
loop_
_entity.id
_entity.type
_entity.pdbx_description
1 polymer ?
#
loop_
_entity_poly.entity_id
_entity_poly.type
_entity_poly.pdbx_seq_one_letter_code
_entity_poly.pdbx_strand_id
1 'polypeptide(L)'
;DIDHLRKIIIAGMKKHPKLATHLDVDVWLDEIGEYEMKLKARCWVESVEFWPAYWEQLEAVKKELDKEGIKIPIPRHEIYRAPVESRELGVSASNN
;
A
#
# COMPACT_ATOMS: atom_id res chain seq x y z
N ASP A 1 11.47 -4.75 5.48
CA ASP A 1 11.72 -4.50 6.91
C ASP A 1 10.91 -3.28 7.35
N ILE A 2 10.22 -3.37 8.49
CA ILE A 2 9.35 -2.30 9.02
C ILE A 2 10.18 -1.14 9.59
N ASP A 3 11.31 -1.44 10.23
CA ASP A 3 12.13 -0.39 10.84
C ASP A 3 12.78 0.50 9.79
N HIS A 4 13.19 -0.08 8.68
CA HIS A 4 13.63 0.67 7.51
C HIS A 4 12.52 1.56 6.92
N LEU A 5 11.31 1.02 6.70
CA LEU A 5 10.14 1.80 6.24
C LEU A 5 9.86 2.99 7.16
N ARG A 6 9.87 2.76 8.48
CA ARG A 6 9.66 3.81 9.49
C ARG A 6 10.69 4.93 9.34
N LYS A 7 11.98 4.60 9.19
CA LYS A 7 13.04 5.59 9.01
C LYS A 7 12.84 6.43 7.75
N ILE A 8 12.47 5.81 6.64
CA ILE A 8 12.24 6.49 5.36
C ILE A 8 11.06 7.45 5.47
N ILE A 9 9.92 6.99 6.00
CA ILE A 9 8.71 7.82 6.15
C ILE A 9 9.00 9.02 7.06
N ILE A 10 9.63 8.81 8.22
CA ILE A 10 10.00 9.89 9.13
C ILE A 10 10.95 10.88 8.46
N ALA A 11 11.98 10.39 7.75
CA ALA A 11 12.93 11.24 7.05
C ALA A 11 12.28 12.06 5.94
N GLY A 12 11.31 11.48 5.21
CA GLY A 12 10.52 12.19 4.21
C GLY A 12 9.68 13.30 4.82
N MET A 13 8.95 12.98 5.89
CA MET A 13 8.02 13.93 6.50
C MET A 13 8.73 15.10 7.18
N LYS A 14 9.86 14.84 7.87
CA LYS A 14 10.65 15.85 8.58
C LYS A 14 11.21 16.96 7.66
N LYS A 15 11.19 16.80 6.34
CA LYS A 15 11.63 17.82 5.38
C LYS A 15 10.62 18.96 5.21
N HIS A 16 9.37 18.78 5.66
CA HIS A 16 8.32 19.76 5.44
C HIS A 16 8.49 20.99 6.37
N PRO A 17 8.53 22.22 5.83
CA PRO A 17 8.96 23.40 6.57
C PRO A 17 7.97 23.86 7.65
N LYS A 18 6.68 23.54 7.53
CA LYS A 18 5.64 23.98 8.46
C LYS A 18 5.31 22.98 9.58
N LEU A 19 6.16 21.96 9.76
CA LEU A 19 6.00 21.03 10.87
C LEU A 19 6.31 21.70 12.21
N ALA A 20 5.52 21.39 13.22
CA ALA A 20 5.79 21.80 14.58
C ALA A 20 7.06 21.10 15.09
N THR A 21 8.15 21.85 15.20
CA THR A 21 9.48 21.31 15.56
C THR A 21 9.59 20.80 17.00
N HIS A 22 8.62 21.17 17.84
CA HIS A 22 8.57 20.77 19.25
C HIS A 22 7.79 19.45 19.48
N LEU A 23 7.17 18.90 18.44
CA LEU A 23 6.42 17.64 18.48
C LEU A 23 7.01 16.65 17.49
N ASP A 24 7.06 15.38 17.89
CA ASP A 24 7.65 14.34 17.06
C ASP A 24 6.74 13.89 15.91
N VAL A 25 7.39 13.38 14.86
CA VAL A 25 6.73 12.66 13.77
C VAL A 25 6.73 11.19 14.13
N ASP A 26 5.54 10.61 14.17
CA ASP A 26 5.32 9.22 14.55
C ASP A 26 4.92 8.36 13.36
N VAL A 27 5.37 7.10 13.33
CA VAL A 27 4.91 6.11 12.35
C VAL A 27 4.66 4.76 13.04
N TRP A 28 3.42 4.29 12.93
CA TRP A 28 2.92 3.09 13.59
C TRP A 28 2.42 2.08 12.55
N LEU A 29 2.53 0.79 12.87
CA LEU A 29 1.81 -0.26 12.16
C LEU A 29 0.37 -0.24 12.66
N ASP A 30 -0.59 -0.07 11.76
CA ASP A 30 -2.01 0.08 12.07
C ASP A 30 -2.76 -1.25 11.90
N GLU A 31 -2.52 -1.93 10.78
CA GLU A 31 -3.24 -3.15 10.43
C GLU A 31 -2.32 -4.08 9.60
N ILE A 32 -2.49 -5.38 9.76
CA ILE A 32 -1.93 -6.40 8.87
C ILE A 32 -3.12 -7.06 8.15
N GLY A 33 -3.24 -6.81 6.86
CA GLY A 33 -4.25 -7.42 5.99
C GLY A 33 -3.72 -8.65 5.25
N GLU A 34 -4.53 -9.21 4.35
CA GLU A 34 -4.20 -10.43 3.61
C GLU A 34 -3.01 -10.26 2.65
N TYR A 35 -2.86 -9.09 2.03
CA TYR A 35 -1.81 -8.80 1.04
C TYR A 35 -1.07 -7.49 1.31
N GLU A 36 -1.33 -6.83 2.44
CA GLU A 36 -0.75 -5.53 2.76
C GLU A 36 -0.59 -5.33 4.26
N MET A 37 0.27 -4.38 4.62
CA MET A 37 0.36 -3.83 5.96
C MET A 37 0.07 -2.34 5.87
N LYS A 38 -0.82 -1.84 6.71
CA LYS A 38 -1.16 -0.42 6.78
C LYS A 38 -0.28 0.25 7.83
N LEU A 39 0.41 1.31 7.44
CA LEU A 39 1.14 2.18 8.37
C LEU A 39 0.40 3.51 8.51
N LYS A 40 0.34 4.02 9.75
CA LYS A 40 -0.14 5.36 10.06
C LYS A 40 1.03 6.26 10.41
N ALA A 41 1.17 7.34 9.66
CA ALA A 41 2.14 8.38 9.94
C ALA A 41 1.42 9.65 10.44
N ARG A 42 1.95 10.30 11.48
CA ARG A 42 1.37 11.48 12.10
C ARG A 42 2.41 12.55 12.30
N CYS A 43 1.98 13.79 12.10
CA CYS A 43 2.78 14.98 12.35
C CYS A 43 1.86 16.13 12.77
N TRP A 44 2.46 17.16 13.34
CA TRP A 44 1.74 18.33 13.83
C TRP A 44 2.06 19.55 12.99
N VAL A 45 1.03 20.31 12.64
CA VAL A 45 1.10 21.57 11.90
C VAL A 45 0.09 22.55 12.48
N GLU A 46 0.27 23.84 12.22
CA GLU A 46 -0.74 24.85 12.53
C GLU A 46 -2.07 24.51 11.85
N SER A 47 -3.20 24.82 12.50
CA SER A 47 -4.53 24.45 12.01
C SER A 47 -4.83 24.98 10.60
N VAL A 48 -4.31 26.17 10.26
CA VAL A 48 -4.48 26.77 8.93
C VAL A 48 -3.70 26.04 7.83
N GLU A 49 -2.69 25.26 8.21
CA GLU A 49 -1.80 24.52 7.31
C GLU A 49 -2.19 23.04 7.18
N PHE A 50 -3.21 22.58 7.90
CA PHE A 50 -3.56 21.16 7.98
C PHE A 50 -3.76 20.51 6.60
N TRP A 51 -4.65 21.08 5.78
CA TRP A 51 -4.98 20.49 4.47
C TRP A 51 -3.82 20.55 3.47
N PRO A 52 -3.15 21.70 3.27
CA PRO A 52 -1.95 21.75 2.44
C PRO A 52 -0.89 20.73 2.89
N ALA A 53 -0.56 20.70 4.19
CA ALA A 53 0.43 19.79 4.72
C ALA A 53 0.02 18.33 4.53
N TYR A 54 -1.25 17.98 4.70
CA TYR A 54 -1.72 16.60 4.51
C TYR A 54 -1.39 16.07 3.11
N TRP A 55 -1.72 16.83 2.06
CA TRP A 55 -1.43 16.40 0.69
C TRP A 55 0.06 16.43 0.37
N GLU A 56 0.79 17.47 0.80
CA GLU A 56 2.24 17.57 0.61
C GLU A 56 2.98 16.41 1.28
N GLN A 57 2.54 16.00 2.48
CA GLN A 57 3.11 14.88 3.21
C GLN A 57 2.84 13.55 2.54
N LEU A 58 1.62 13.33 2.02
CA LEU A 58 1.30 12.12 1.25
C LEU A 58 2.21 11.99 0.02
N GLU A 59 2.41 13.08 -0.72
CA GLU A 59 3.34 13.09 -1.85
C GLU A 59 4.79 12.89 -1.43
N ALA A 60 5.24 13.54 -0.35
CA ALA A 60 6.60 13.41 0.16
C ALA A 60 6.90 11.96 0.53
N VAL A 61 5.99 11.31 1.25
CA VAL A 61 6.12 9.89 1.61
C VAL A 61 6.19 9.02 0.36
N LYS A 62 5.30 9.22 -0.62
CA LYS A 62 5.34 8.45 -1.87
C LYS A 62 6.66 8.61 -2.62
N LYS A 63 7.17 9.84 -2.73
CA LYS A 63 8.44 10.14 -3.41
C LYS A 63 9.64 9.47 -2.71
N GLU A 64 9.66 9.39 -1.39
CA GLU A 64 10.74 8.70 -0.66
C GLU A 64 10.64 7.18 -0.77
N LEU A 65 9.42 6.62 -0.74
CA LEU A 65 9.21 5.19 -0.99
C LEU A 65 9.67 4.78 -2.40
N ASP A 66 9.37 5.60 -3.41
CA ASP A 66 9.78 5.36 -4.79
C ASP A 66 11.31 5.39 -4.97
N LYS A 67 12.00 6.31 -4.31
CA LYS A 67 13.47 6.41 -4.34
C LYS A 67 14.15 5.16 -3.80
N GLU A 68 13.56 4.55 -2.79
CA GLU A 68 14.05 3.32 -2.14
C GLU A 68 13.56 2.06 -2.87
N GLY A 69 12.82 2.20 -3.97
CA GLY A 69 12.30 1.09 -4.76
C GLY A 69 11.16 0.31 -4.09
N ILE A 70 10.53 0.88 -3.06
CA ILE A 70 9.44 0.25 -2.32
C ILE A 70 8.14 0.42 -3.12
N LYS A 71 7.64 -0.69 -3.65
CA LYS A 71 6.41 -0.71 -4.46
C LYS A 71 5.20 -1.04 -3.61
N ILE A 72 4.11 -0.33 -3.86
CA ILE A 72 2.80 -0.65 -3.28
C ILE A 72 2.30 -1.94 -3.95
N PRO A 73 1.91 -2.96 -3.18
CA PRO A 73 1.41 -4.21 -3.73
C PRO A 73 0.09 -3.97 -4.46
N ILE A 74 -0.07 -4.65 -5.61
CA ILE A 74 -1.36 -4.72 -6.31
C ILE A 74 -2.07 -5.98 -5.80
N PRO A 75 -3.36 -5.93 -5.44
CA PRO A 75 -4.11 -7.11 -5.05
C PRO A 75 -4.04 -8.21 -6.12
N ARG A 76 -3.67 -9.43 -5.72
CA ARG A 76 -3.56 -10.58 -6.63
C ARG A 76 -4.64 -11.60 -6.29
N HIS A 77 -5.27 -12.15 -7.32
CA HIS A 77 -6.20 -13.26 -7.21
C HIS A 77 -5.61 -14.47 -7.92
N GLU A 78 -5.52 -15.59 -7.22
CA GLU A 78 -5.18 -16.87 -7.82
C GLU A 78 -6.46 -17.60 -8.24
N ILE A 79 -6.52 -18.04 -9.50
CA ILE A 79 -7.70 -18.73 -10.04
C ILE A 79 -7.34 -20.21 -10.23
N TYR A 80 -7.92 -21.06 -9.38
CA TYR A 80 -7.87 -22.50 -9.56
C TYR A 80 -8.98 -22.93 -10.52
N ARG A 81 -8.61 -23.51 -11.66
CA ARG A 81 -9.57 -24.11 -12.60
C ARG A 81 -9.65 -25.60 -12.33
N ALA A 82 -10.88 -26.10 -12.11
CA ALA A 82 -11.13 -27.53 -12.07
C ALA A 82 -10.79 -28.17 -13.44
N PRO A 83 -10.32 -29.43 -13.47
CA PRO A 83 -10.13 -30.16 -14.71
C PRO A 83 -11.43 -30.19 -15.52
N VAL A 84 -11.35 -29.86 -16.80
CA VAL A 84 -12.51 -29.94 -17.68
C VAL A 84 -12.64 -31.39 -18.14
N GLU A 85 -13.64 -32.11 -17.62
CA GLU A 85 -14.04 -33.39 -18.20
C GLU A 85 -14.70 -33.12 -19.56
N SER A 86 -14.04 -33.55 -20.63
CA SER A 86 -14.62 -33.57 -21.98
C SER A 86 -15.77 -34.56 -21.99
N ARG A 87 -17.00 -34.05 -21.95
CA ARG A 87 -18.21 -34.86 -22.15
C ARG A 87 -18.22 -35.30 -23.60
N GLU A 88 -17.74 -36.52 -23.86
CA GLU A 88 -17.98 -37.19 -25.14
C GLU A 88 -19.49 -37.37 -25.27
N LEU A 89 -20.12 -36.49 -26.05
CA LEU A 89 -21.50 -36.69 -26.49
C LEU A 89 -21.49 -37.90 -27.41
N GLY A 90 -21.87 -39.05 -26.87
CA GLY A 90 -22.12 -40.27 -27.62
C GLY A 90 -23.19 -40.03 -28.69
N VAL A 91 -22.74 -39.72 -29.90
CA VAL A 91 -23.56 -39.81 -31.11
C VAL A 91 -23.74 -41.31 -31.37
N SER A 92 -24.85 -41.87 -30.88
CA SER A 92 -25.31 -43.19 -31.31
C SER A 92 -25.78 -43.10 -32.76
N ALA A 93 -24.85 -43.23 -33.70
CA ALA A 93 -25.16 -43.56 -35.08
C ALA A 93 -25.54 -45.05 -35.14
N SER A 94 -26.83 -45.36 -34.96
CA SER A 94 -27.39 -46.65 -35.37
C SER A 94 -27.95 -46.50 -36.79
N ASN A 95 -27.13 -46.84 -37.78
CA ASN A 95 -27.57 -47.10 -39.15
C ASN A 95 -27.37 -48.59 -39.46
N ASN A 96 -28.42 -49.18 -40.06
CA ASN A 96 -28.58 -50.50 -40.69
C ASN A 96 -28.46 -51.75 -39.82
#